data_AF-A0A069IHB0-F1
#
_entry.id   AF-A0A069IHB0-F1
#
_cell.length_a   1.000
_cell.length_b   1.000
_cell.length_c   1.000
_cell.angle_alpha   90.00
_cell.angle_beta   90.00
_cell.angle_gamma   90.00
#
_symmetry.space_group_name_H-M   'P 1'
#
loop_
_entity.id
_entity.type
_entity.pdbx_description
1 polymer ?
#
loop_
_entity_poly.entity_id
_entity_poly.type
_entity_poly.pdbx_seq_one_letter_code
_entity_poly.pdbx_strand_id
1 'polypeptide(L)'
;MKRTIGVASFALVLVGCGGSGDNDGGLAIIRTPPATVPAEPVVPVVPPAPDTIALGTGIYTGTTVANERFNILVLDENVYYAFYARAGVPDVPSGVVTGNYSSGNGALTTNNNGRDFNLVDAGYSLTAANLTASYTPGKALQAQLNYRNGRIATVNTTYSADYNYIATADGLKGTYYGATEVIDTTGHGPGFARLDIDANGKFTVDGGTGCSFSGSATPRRQGKVYNVSITLGGPPCRNPNTVMSGVAYYDPTTTHSLPTPGQLYLFAMRADREVGFLFTGKH
;
A
#
# COMPACT_ATOMS: atom_id res chain seq x y z
N MET A 1 13.99 -42.54 -25.62
CA MET A 1 14.15 -43.79 -24.85
C MET A 1 13.30 -43.69 -23.60
N LYS A 2 12.48 -44.72 -23.34
CA LYS A 2 11.52 -44.85 -22.22
C LYS A 2 12.23 -45.15 -20.89
N ARG A 3 11.69 -44.69 -19.75
CA ARG A 3 11.31 -45.46 -18.52
C ARG A 3 11.20 -44.56 -17.25
N THR A 4 9.97 -44.32 -16.73
CA THR A 4 9.32 -44.86 -15.47
C THR A 4 9.78 -44.16 -14.17
N ILE A 5 8.97 -43.32 -13.52
CA ILE A 5 7.92 -43.54 -12.46
C ILE A 5 8.42 -44.25 -11.18
N GLY A 6 8.26 -43.57 -10.04
CA GLY A 6 8.27 -44.16 -8.69
C GLY A 6 7.58 -43.25 -7.67
N VAL A 7 6.36 -43.58 -7.28
CA VAL A 7 5.57 -42.99 -6.17
C VAL A 7 5.72 -43.93 -4.97
N ALA A 8 5.91 -43.38 -3.77
CA ALA A 8 5.83 -44.15 -2.52
C ALA A 8 4.97 -43.41 -1.50
N SER A 9 3.82 -44.01 -1.20
CA SER A 9 2.90 -43.65 -0.11
C SER A 9 3.34 -44.35 1.18
N PHE A 10 3.29 -43.65 2.31
CA PHE A 10 3.40 -44.25 3.64
C PHE A 10 2.12 -43.96 4.44
N ALA A 11 1.42 -45.02 4.82
CA ALA A 11 0.40 -45.02 5.84
C ALA A 11 0.76 -46.17 6.82
N LEU A 12 0.78 -45.87 8.11
CA LEU A 12 0.87 -46.88 9.16
C LEU A 12 -0.10 -46.51 10.29
N VAL A 13 -0.98 -47.46 10.60
CA VAL A 13 -1.94 -47.47 11.72
C VAL A 13 -1.47 -48.55 12.69
N LEU A 14 -1.63 -48.35 14.01
CA LEU A 14 -2.19 -49.29 15.02
C LEU A 14 -1.91 -48.72 16.44
N VAL A 15 -2.95 -48.40 17.22
CA VAL A 15 -3.69 -49.22 18.23
C VAL A 15 -2.91 -49.47 19.53
N GLY A 16 -3.47 -48.96 20.63
CA GLY A 16 -3.14 -49.32 22.01
C GLY A 16 -4.41 -49.33 22.87
N CYS A 17 -4.65 -50.48 23.51
CA CYS A 17 -5.81 -50.87 24.31
C CYS A 17 -5.54 -50.66 25.81
N GLY A 18 -6.57 -50.43 26.63
CA GLY A 18 -6.51 -50.80 28.05
C GLY A 18 -7.45 -50.05 29.00
N GLY A 19 -8.34 -50.79 29.66
CA GLY A 19 -8.76 -50.49 31.04
C GLY A 19 -10.26 -50.46 31.32
N SER A 20 -10.83 -51.63 31.62
CA SER A 20 -12.20 -51.83 32.14
C SER A 20 -12.23 -51.76 33.67
N GLY A 21 -13.34 -51.30 34.26
CA GLY A 21 -13.57 -51.31 35.70
C GLY A 21 -14.97 -50.81 36.09
N ASP A 22 -15.94 -51.73 36.10
CA ASP A 22 -17.29 -51.52 36.62
C ASP A 22 -17.30 -51.59 38.16
N ASN A 23 -17.99 -50.65 38.80
CA ASN A 23 -18.55 -50.80 40.14
C ASN A 23 -19.88 -50.03 40.20
N ASP A 24 -20.97 -50.79 40.22
CA ASP A 24 -22.33 -50.30 40.45
C ASP A 24 -22.56 -49.92 41.91
N GLY A 25 -23.27 -48.82 42.14
CA GLY A 25 -23.96 -48.59 43.42
C GLY A 25 -24.09 -47.12 43.82
N GLY A 26 -25.13 -46.43 43.32
CA GLY A 26 -25.57 -45.17 43.93
C GLY A 26 -26.25 -44.23 42.96
N LEU A 27 -27.57 -44.34 42.84
CA LEU A 27 -28.43 -43.44 42.08
C LEU A 27 -28.32 -41.99 42.60
N ALA A 28 -27.53 -41.17 41.92
CA ALA A 28 -27.69 -39.73 41.91
C ALA A 28 -27.87 -39.30 40.45
N ILE A 29 -29.07 -38.78 40.11
CA ILE A 29 -29.33 -38.18 38.80
C ILE A 29 -28.56 -36.85 38.76
N ILE A 30 -27.26 -36.92 38.46
CA ILE A 30 -26.47 -35.77 38.06
C ILE A 30 -26.82 -35.55 36.59
N ARG A 31 -27.61 -34.52 36.32
CA ARG A 31 -27.76 -34.00 34.95
C ARG A 31 -26.38 -33.50 34.52
N THR A 32 -25.72 -34.23 33.64
CA THR A 32 -24.52 -33.78 32.95
C THR A 32 -24.86 -32.46 32.25
N PRO A 33 -24.14 -31.36 32.53
CA PRO A 33 -24.28 -30.15 31.74
C PRO A 33 -24.04 -30.49 30.27
N PRO A 34 -24.82 -29.94 29.32
CA PRO A 34 -24.55 -30.12 27.90
C PRO A 34 -23.10 -29.75 27.62
N ALA A 35 -22.39 -30.58 26.86
CA ALA A 35 -21.06 -30.26 26.38
C ALA A 35 -21.09 -28.86 25.75
N THR A 36 -20.30 -27.93 26.28
CA THR A 36 -20.15 -26.61 25.71
C THR A 36 -19.56 -26.78 24.31
N VAL A 37 -20.39 -26.55 23.30
CA VAL A 37 -19.96 -26.44 21.91
C VAL A 37 -18.83 -25.40 21.87
N PRO A 38 -17.66 -25.69 21.27
CA PRO A 38 -16.63 -24.70 21.07
C PRO A 38 -17.25 -23.48 20.37
N ALA A 39 -17.20 -22.32 21.01
CA ALA A 39 -17.64 -21.09 20.37
C ALA A 39 -16.81 -20.90 19.09
N GLU A 40 -17.47 -20.89 17.93
CA GLU A 40 -16.82 -20.56 16.68
C GLU A 40 -16.08 -19.22 16.84
N PRO A 41 -14.88 -19.06 16.27
CA PRO A 41 -14.17 -17.78 16.30
C PRO A 41 -15.10 -16.72 15.71
N VAL A 42 -15.55 -15.79 16.55
CA VAL A 42 -16.32 -14.63 16.09
C VAL A 42 -15.36 -13.79 15.26
N VAL A 43 -15.40 -13.95 13.94
CA VAL A 43 -14.68 -13.08 13.02
C VAL A 43 -15.26 -11.68 13.24
N PRO A 44 -14.44 -10.68 13.60
CA PRO A 44 -14.92 -9.31 13.75
C PRO A 44 -15.58 -8.89 12.42
N VAL A 45 -16.90 -8.69 12.45
CA VAL A 45 -17.62 -8.15 11.29
C VAL A 45 -17.24 -6.67 11.20
N VAL A 46 -16.24 -6.36 10.37
CA VAL A 46 -15.91 -4.98 10.03
C VAL A 46 -17.10 -4.43 9.24
N PRO A 47 -17.72 -3.31 9.67
CA PRO A 47 -18.81 -2.70 8.93
C PRO A 47 -18.37 -2.41 7.49
N PRO A 48 -19.21 -2.66 6.47
CA PRO A 48 -18.89 -2.29 5.10
C PRO A 48 -18.60 -0.79 5.05
N ALA A 49 -17.48 -0.41 4.42
CA ALA A 49 -17.16 0.99 4.20
C ALA A 49 -18.31 1.65 3.39
N PRO A 50 -18.65 2.92 3.65
CA PRO A 50 -19.57 3.65 2.79
C PRO A 50 -19.09 3.59 1.35
N ASP A 51 -19.98 3.38 0.38
CA ASP A 51 -19.62 3.49 -1.03
C ASP A 51 -19.34 4.96 -1.38
N THR A 52 -18.08 5.38 -1.19
CA THR A 52 -17.63 6.74 -1.50
C THR A 52 -17.25 6.92 -2.96
N ILE A 53 -17.45 5.93 -3.83
CA ILE A 53 -17.12 6.04 -5.27
C ILE A 53 -17.88 7.23 -5.89
N ALA A 54 -19.10 7.50 -5.41
CA ALA A 54 -19.89 8.68 -5.77
C ALA A 54 -19.20 10.02 -5.44
N LEU A 55 -18.25 10.04 -4.51
CA LEU A 55 -17.43 11.20 -4.13
C LEU A 55 -16.11 11.28 -4.91
N GLY A 56 -15.93 10.44 -5.94
CA GLY A 56 -14.73 10.42 -6.78
C GLY A 56 -13.56 9.65 -6.17
N THR A 57 -13.79 8.86 -5.12
CA THR A 57 -12.74 7.99 -4.57
C THR A 57 -12.42 6.86 -5.53
N GLY A 58 -11.14 6.53 -5.66
CA GLY A 58 -10.68 5.55 -6.62
C GLY A 58 -9.18 5.48 -6.75
N ILE A 59 -8.73 4.47 -7.48
CA ILE A 59 -7.40 4.39 -8.04
C ILE A 59 -7.53 4.76 -9.51
N TYR A 60 -6.76 5.74 -9.95
CA TYR A 60 -6.81 6.24 -11.31
C TYR A 60 -5.41 6.23 -11.92
N THR A 61 -5.28 5.64 -13.10
CA THR A 61 -4.01 5.55 -13.80
C THR A 61 -4.10 6.27 -15.15
N GLY A 62 -3.03 6.94 -15.54
CA GLY A 62 -3.00 7.67 -16.80
C GLY A 62 -1.66 8.33 -17.06
N THR A 63 -1.61 9.12 -18.12
CA THR A 63 -0.39 9.83 -18.54
C THR A 63 -0.69 11.28 -18.92
N THR A 64 0.34 12.12 -18.80
CA THR A 64 0.34 13.46 -19.39
C THR A 64 0.75 13.38 -20.87
N VAL A 65 0.60 14.50 -21.58
CA VAL A 65 1.10 14.64 -22.97
C VAL A 65 2.63 14.49 -23.09
N ALA A 66 3.35 14.73 -22.00
CA ALA A 66 4.81 14.53 -21.93
C ALA A 66 5.20 13.07 -21.62
N ASN A 67 4.23 12.15 -21.69
CA ASN A 67 4.39 10.74 -21.33
C ASN A 67 4.86 10.55 -19.88
N GLU A 68 4.42 11.43 -18.98
CA GLU A 68 4.60 11.29 -17.55
C GLU A 68 3.48 10.41 -17.01
N ARG A 69 3.81 9.26 -16.42
CA ARG A 69 2.81 8.37 -15.83
C ARG A 69 2.36 8.89 -14.47
N PHE A 70 1.07 8.79 -14.21
CA PHE A 70 0.45 9.09 -12.92
C PHE A 70 -0.37 7.91 -12.41
N ASN A 71 -0.23 7.62 -11.12
CA ASN A 71 -1.14 6.80 -10.33
C ASN A 71 -1.73 7.68 -9.23
N ILE A 72 -3.00 8.06 -9.38
CA ILE A 72 -3.72 8.96 -8.48
C ILE A 72 -4.66 8.13 -7.61
N LEU A 73 -4.36 8.10 -6.32
CA LEU A 73 -5.21 7.52 -5.29
C LEU A 73 -6.05 8.64 -4.69
N VAL A 74 -7.37 8.58 -4.85
CA VAL A 74 -8.33 9.48 -4.19
C VAL A 74 -9.03 8.66 -3.11
N LEU A 75 -8.78 9.00 -1.85
CA LEU A 75 -9.19 8.18 -0.70
C LEU A 75 -10.31 8.86 0.09
N ASP A 76 -11.16 8.02 0.67
CA ASP A 76 -12.38 8.33 1.42
C ASP A 76 -12.20 9.19 2.70
N GLU A 77 -10.96 9.48 3.08
CA GLU A 77 -10.59 10.36 4.20
C GLU A 77 -10.21 11.78 3.73
N ASN A 78 -10.72 12.20 2.56
CA ASN A 78 -10.46 13.51 1.97
C ASN A 78 -8.95 13.76 1.75
N VAL A 79 -8.20 12.73 1.35
CA VAL A 79 -6.77 12.80 1.04
C VAL A 79 -6.50 12.16 -0.33
N TYR A 80 -5.56 12.72 -1.07
CA TYR A 80 -5.09 12.13 -2.32
C TYR A 80 -3.58 11.91 -2.31
N TYR A 81 -3.14 10.95 -3.13
CA TYR A 81 -1.74 10.69 -3.44
C TYR A 81 -1.61 10.49 -4.94
N ALA A 82 -0.95 11.43 -5.62
CA ALA A 82 -0.66 11.36 -7.04
C ALA A 82 0.81 11.02 -7.23
N PHE A 83 1.12 9.73 -7.31
CA PHE A 83 2.46 9.24 -7.66
C PHE A 83 2.70 9.52 -9.12
N TYR A 84 3.90 10.00 -9.45
CA TYR A 84 4.25 10.30 -10.82
C TYR A 84 5.67 9.88 -11.18
N ALA A 85 5.86 9.60 -12.46
CA ALA A 85 7.13 9.19 -13.04
C ALA A 85 7.81 10.35 -13.77
N ARG A 86 9.00 10.14 -14.33
CA ARG A 86 9.71 11.14 -15.11
C ARG A 86 9.05 11.29 -16.48
N ALA A 87 8.94 12.52 -16.97
CA ALA A 87 8.50 12.77 -18.34
C ALA A 87 9.36 11.97 -19.34
N GLY A 88 8.70 11.29 -20.29
CA GLY A 88 9.35 10.41 -21.27
C GLY A 88 9.87 9.08 -20.73
N VAL A 89 9.95 8.89 -19.40
CA VAL A 89 10.49 7.67 -18.76
C VAL A 89 9.54 7.20 -17.66
N PRO A 90 8.40 6.57 -18.01
CA PRO A 90 7.30 6.27 -17.09
C PRO A 90 7.65 5.28 -15.96
N ASP A 91 8.79 4.59 -16.05
CA ASP A 91 9.28 3.66 -15.02
C ASP A 91 10.16 4.31 -13.96
N VAL A 92 10.66 5.52 -14.23
CA VAL A 92 11.51 6.23 -13.28
C VAL A 92 10.61 7.07 -12.38
N PRO A 93 10.38 6.69 -11.12
CA PRO A 93 9.59 7.49 -10.19
C PRO A 93 10.20 8.90 -10.08
N SER A 94 9.35 9.92 -10.02
CA SER A 94 9.78 11.32 -9.90
C SER A 94 9.16 12.04 -8.74
N GLY A 95 8.22 11.44 -8.02
CA GLY A 95 7.71 11.97 -6.77
C GLY A 95 6.26 11.60 -6.50
N VAL A 96 5.69 12.30 -5.54
CA VAL A 96 4.27 12.20 -5.19
C VAL A 96 3.74 13.54 -4.75
N VAL A 97 2.58 13.91 -5.30
CA VAL A 97 1.81 15.05 -4.82
C VAL A 97 0.72 14.55 -3.88
N THR A 98 0.63 15.13 -2.69
CA THR A 98 -0.41 14.79 -1.71
C THR A 98 -0.99 16.03 -1.05
N GLY A 99 -2.25 15.93 -0.65
CA GLY A 99 -2.98 16.98 0.05
C GLY A 99 -4.36 16.51 0.43
N ASN A 100 -5.10 17.39 1.12
CA ASN A 100 -6.51 17.16 1.36
C ASN A 100 -7.34 17.74 0.23
N TYR A 101 -8.46 17.09 -0.08
CA TYR A 101 -9.39 17.55 -1.10
C TYR A 101 -10.79 17.74 -0.54
N SER A 102 -11.58 18.54 -1.25
CA SER A 102 -13.04 18.58 -1.14
C SER A 102 -13.64 18.03 -2.43
N SER A 103 -14.74 17.28 -2.31
CA SER A 103 -15.47 16.71 -3.44
C SER A 103 -16.91 17.16 -3.46
N GLY A 104 -17.42 17.47 -4.64
CA GLY A 104 -18.82 17.81 -4.87
C GLY A 104 -19.08 18.13 -6.32
N ASN A 105 -20.30 17.84 -6.80
CA ASN A 105 -20.74 18.16 -8.16
C ASN A 105 -19.81 17.67 -9.27
N GLY A 106 -19.20 16.48 -9.11
CA GLY A 106 -18.29 15.89 -10.10
C GLY A 106 -16.91 16.55 -10.16
N ALA A 107 -16.52 17.34 -9.14
CA ALA A 107 -15.23 17.99 -9.06
C ALA A 107 -14.49 17.65 -7.75
N LEU A 108 -13.17 17.55 -7.83
CA LEU A 108 -12.23 17.48 -6.71
C LEU A 108 -11.39 18.75 -6.70
N THR A 109 -11.19 19.36 -5.53
CA THR A 109 -10.31 20.53 -5.38
C THR A 109 -9.48 20.40 -4.12
N THR A 110 -8.17 20.63 -4.21
CA THR A 110 -7.29 20.67 -3.03
C THR A 110 -7.65 21.85 -2.13
N ASN A 111 -7.62 21.62 -0.82
CA ASN A 111 -7.89 22.62 0.21
C ASN A 111 -6.67 23.53 0.45
N ASN A 112 -6.03 24.00 -0.64
CA ASN A 112 -4.81 24.81 -0.69
C ASN A 112 -3.65 24.31 0.21
N ASN A 113 -3.59 23.01 0.44
CA ASN A 113 -2.59 22.36 1.28
C ASN A 113 -1.83 21.28 0.53
N GLY A 114 -1.84 21.32 -0.80
CA GLY A 114 -1.10 20.37 -1.62
C GLY A 114 0.41 20.55 -1.48
N ARG A 115 1.12 19.42 -1.45
CA ARG A 115 2.58 19.34 -1.34
C ARG A 115 3.09 18.29 -2.31
N ASP A 116 4.10 18.68 -3.06
CA ASP A 116 4.85 17.84 -3.98
C ASP A 116 6.18 17.44 -3.32
N PHE A 117 6.34 16.13 -3.14
CA PHE A 117 7.58 15.50 -2.71
C PHE A 117 8.28 14.98 -3.97
N ASN A 118 8.99 15.88 -4.66
CA ASN A 118 9.67 15.57 -5.93
C ASN A 118 11.09 15.02 -5.77
N LEU A 119 11.47 14.18 -6.72
CA LEU A 119 12.78 13.52 -6.86
C LEU A 119 13.64 14.12 -8.00
N VAL A 120 13.18 15.17 -8.69
CA VAL A 120 13.83 15.63 -9.93
C VAL A 120 14.96 16.63 -9.66
N ASP A 121 16.05 16.46 -10.42
CA ASP A 121 17.37 17.12 -10.33
C ASP A 121 17.38 18.62 -10.01
N ALA A 122 18.32 18.99 -9.13
CA ALA A 122 18.67 20.32 -8.60
C ALA A 122 17.78 20.82 -7.43
N GLY A 123 17.97 20.23 -6.26
CA GLY A 123 17.46 20.77 -4.99
C GLY A 123 16.08 20.27 -4.60
N TYR A 124 15.95 18.94 -4.45
CA TYR A 124 14.77 18.21 -3.97
C TYR A 124 13.98 19.05 -2.97
N SER A 125 12.86 19.59 -3.46
CA SER A 125 12.19 20.68 -2.78
C SER A 125 10.73 20.35 -2.62
N LEU A 126 10.30 20.39 -1.36
CA LEU A 126 8.90 20.42 -0.99
C LEU A 126 8.25 21.63 -1.66
N THR A 127 7.47 21.37 -2.69
CA THR A 127 6.85 22.43 -3.50
C THR A 127 5.35 22.43 -3.26
N ALA A 128 4.74 23.61 -3.17
CA ALA A 128 3.29 23.69 -3.15
C ALA A 128 2.73 23.30 -4.54
N ALA A 129 1.86 22.30 -4.56
CA ALA A 129 1.21 21.83 -5.77
C ALA A 129 -0.23 21.38 -5.46
N ASN A 130 -1.22 22.03 -6.06
CA ASN A 130 -2.63 21.78 -5.81
C ASN A 130 -3.25 20.97 -6.95
N LEU A 131 -4.06 19.98 -6.60
CA LEU A 131 -4.87 19.19 -7.53
C LEU A 131 -6.25 19.84 -7.71
N THR A 132 -6.65 20.01 -8.97
CA THR A 132 -8.04 20.24 -9.38
C THR A 132 -8.42 19.15 -10.36
N ALA A 133 -9.59 18.55 -10.22
CA ALA A 133 -10.01 17.50 -11.13
C ALA A 133 -11.52 17.48 -11.36
N SER A 134 -11.94 16.99 -12.53
CA SER A 134 -13.32 16.54 -12.77
C SER A 134 -13.35 15.01 -12.81
N TYR A 135 -14.44 14.42 -12.32
CA TYR A 135 -14.57 12.96 -12.28
C TYR A 135 -15.94 12.48 -12.74
N THR A 136 -15.95 11.29 -13.31
CA THR A 136 -17.13 10.45 -13.43
C THR A 136 -16.95 9.26 -12.48
N PRO A 137 -17.82 9.10 -11.46
CA PRO A 137 -17.71 8.03 -10.46
C PRO A 137 -17.40 6.66 -11.09
N GLY A 138 -16.37 5.98 -10.58
CA GLY A 138 -15.99 4.63 -11.02
C GLY A 138 -15.54 4.50 -12.48
N LYS A 139 -15.28 5.60 -13.19
CA LYS A 139 -14.92 5.57 -14.62
C LYS A 139 -13.63 6.32 -14.95
N ALA A 140 -13.58 7.61 -14.67
CA ALA A 140 -12.50 8.47 -15.12
C ALA A 140 -12.30 9.67 -14.20
N LEU A 141 -11.07 10.18 -14.22
CA LEU A 141 -10.66 11.40 -13.55
C LEU A 141 -9.79 12.21 -14.52
N GLN A 142 -10.14 13.48 -14.73
CA GLN A 142 -9.34 14.43 -15.50
C GLN A 142 -8.73 15.38 -14.49
N ALA A 143 -7.44 15.21 -14.23
CA ALA A 143 -6.73 15.90 -13.17
C ALA A 143 -5.77 16.95 -13.75
N GLN A 144 -5.63 18.04 -13.00
CA GLN A 144 -4.67 19.10 -13.25
C GLN A 144 -3.92 19.40 -11.96
N LEU A 145 -2.60 19.26 -12.01
CA LEU A 145 -1.70 19.64 -10.94
C LEU A 145 -1.13 21.02 -11.23
N ASN A 146 -1.44 21.97 -10.37
CA ASN A 146 -1.05 23.37 -10.46
C ASN A 146 0.10 23.63 -9.47
N TYR A 147 1.30 23.83 -9.99
CA TYR A 147 2.50 24.07 -9.20
C TYR A 147 2.71 25.56 -8.98
N ARG A 148 3.29 25.93 -7.83
CA ARG A 148 3.57 27.34 -7.50
C ARG A 148 4.49 28.05 -8.49
N ASN A 149 5.36 27.31 -9.18
CA ASN A 149 6.25 27.84 -10.22
C ASN A 149 5.53 28.11 -11.56
N GLY A 150 4.20 27.95 -11.62
CA GLY A 150 3.40 28.14 -12.83
C GLY A 150 3.33 26.92 -13.75
N ARG A 151 4.04 25.81 -13.43
CA ARG A 151 3.89 24.56 -14.16
C ARG A 151 2.48 24.00 -13.95
N ILE A 152 1.90 23.49 -15.03
CA ILE A 152 0.61 22.80 -15.01
C ILE A 152 0.81 21.44 -15.67
N ALA A 153 0.50 20.37 -14.92
CA ALA A 153 0.46 19.01 -15.47
C ALA A 153 -0.99 18.55 -15.58
N THR A 154 -1.45 18.35 -16.82
CA THR A 154 -2.79 17.81 -17.10
C THR A 154 -2.67 16.32 -17.42
N VAL A 155 -3.46 15.52 -16.73
CA VAL A 155 -3.47 14.07 -16.84
C VAL A 155 -4.91 13.58 -17.03
N ASN A 156 -5.10 12.77 -18.08
CA ASN A 156 -6.34 12.03 -18.29
C ASN A 156 -6.13 10.62 -17.75
N THR A 157 -7.02 10.19 -16.86
CA THR A 157 -6.88 8.91 -16.18
C THR A 157 -8.13 8.06 -16.29
N THR A 158 -7.93 6.75 -16.18
CA THR A 158 -8.97 5.72 -16.13
C THR A 158 -9.03 5.09 -14.76
N TYR A 159 -10.23 4.75 -14.32
CA TYR A 159 -10.45 4.04 -13.06
C TYR A 159 -9.87 2.62 -13.12
N SER A 160 -9.13 2.24 -12.07
CA SER A 160 -8.69 0.87 -11.86
C SER A 160 -9.71 0.09 -11.03
N ALA A 161 -10.16 -1.05 -11.57
CA ALA A 161 -11.06 -1.95 -10.88
C ALA A 161 -10.49 -2.54 -9.59
N ASP A 162 -9.16 -2.43 -9.36
CA ASP A 162 -8.54 -2.84 -8.10
C ASP A 162 -9.09 -2.09 -6.88
N TYR A 163 -9.65 -0.89 -7.07
CA TYR A 163 -10.29 -0.15 -5.98
C TYR A 163 -11.63 -0.78 -5.52
N ASN A 164 -12.22 -1.68 -6.32
CA ASN A 164 -13.44 -2.40 -5.95
C ASN A 164 -13.20 -3.55 -4.96
N TYR A 165 -11.93 -3.90 -4.72
CA TYR A 165 -11.55 -5.00 -3.84
C TYR A 165 -10.87 -4.46 -2.59
N ILE A 166 -11.10 -5.11 -1.46
CA ILE A 166 -10.40 -4.80 -0.21
C ILE A 166 -9.04 -5.50 -0.23
N ALA A 167 -7.99 -4.78 0.18
CA ALA A 167 -6.66 -5.36 0.38
C ALA A 167 -6.65 -6.47 1.45
N THR A 168 -5.76 -7.44 1.31
CA THR A 168 -5.50 -8.47 2.34
C THR A 168 -4.16 -8.20 3.03
N ALA A 169 -3.98 -8.63 4.28
CA ALA A 169 -2.75 -8.36 5.03
C ALA A 169 -1.49 -8.92 4.33
N ASP A 170 -1.63 -10.02 3.60
CA ASP A 170 -0.57 -10.68 2.84
C ASP A 170 -0.46 -10.22 1.37
N GLY A 171 -1.33 -9.30 0.92
CA GLY A 171 -1.39 -8.89 -0.48
C GLY A 171 -0.17 -8.09 -0.96
N LEU A 172 0.67 -7.62 -0.03
CA LEU A 172 1.99 -7.02 -0.30
C LEU A 172 3.16 -7.91 0.11
N LYS A 173 2.92 -9.14 0.59
CA LYS A 173 3.99 -10.02 1.05
C LYS A 173 4.99 -10.26 -0.07
N GLY A 174 6.28 -10.06 0.22
CA GLY A 174 7.32 -10.27 -0.78
C GLY A 174 8.61 -9.52 -0.48
N THR A 175 9.58 -9.69 -1.37
CA THR A 175 10.82 -8.91 -1.37
C THR A 175 10.81 -8.03 -2.61
N TYR A 176 10.93 -6.72 -2.42
CA TYR A 176 10.94 -5.73 -3.48
C TYR A 176 12.30 -5.06 -3.57
N TYR A 177 12.74 -4.81 -4.80
CA TYR A 177 13.96 -4.09 -5.10
C TYR A 177 13.63 -2.83 -5.88
N GLY A 178 14.17 -1.70 -5.46
CA GLY A 178 13.85 -0.44 -6.13
C GLY A 178 14.52 0.79 -5.55
N ALA A 179 13.97 1.94 -5.92
CA ALA A 179 14.45 3.23 -5.47
C ALA A 179 13.76 3.62 -4.15
N THR A 180 14.53 4.16 -3.22
CA THR A 180 14.04 4.75 -1.98
C THR A 180 14.62 6.13 -1.79
N GLU A 181 13.88 7.03 -1.15
CA GLU A 181 14.42 8.33 -0.74
C GLU A 181 13.73 8.90 0.50
N VAL A 182 14.51 9.57 1.35
CA VAL A 182 13.99 10.45 2.40
C VAL A 182 14.03 11.88 1.89
N ILE A 183 12.88 12.39 1.50
CA ILE A 183 12.72 13.69 0.85
C ILE A 183 12.57 14.77 1.93
N ASP A 184 13.54 15.68 2.02
CA ASP A 184 13.50 16.86 2.87
C ASP A 184 14.13 18.07 2.14
N THR A 185 14.21 19.23 2.80
CA THR A 185 14.71 20.47 2.19
C THR A 185 16.23 20.49 1.93
N THR A 186 16.96 19.45 2.30
CA THR A 186 18.44 19.43 2.17
C THR A 186 18.93 18.78 0.89
N GLY A 187 18.05 18.09 0.16
CA GLY A 187 18.31 17.72 -1.21
C GLY A 187 19.17 16.47 -1.43
N HIS A 188 18.72 15.31 -0.96
CA HIS A 188 19.37 14.03 -1.23
C HIS A 188 18.76 13.28 -2.42
N GLY A 189 19.62 12.51 -3.11
CA GLY A 189 19.24 11.76 -4.30
C GLY A 189 18.90 10.31 -3.99
N PRO A 190 18.00 9.71 -4.79
CA PRO A 190 17.44 8.39 -4.53
C PRO A 190 18.52 7.32 -4.39
N GLY A 191 18.42 6.54 -3.32
CA GLY A 191 19.18 5.32 -3.11
C GLY A 191 18.48 4.08 -3.66
N PHE A 192 19.23 3.01 -3.84
CA PHE A 192 18.65 1.68 -4.07
C PHE A 192 18.36 1.02 -2.71
N ALA A 193 17.22 0.35 -2.59
CA ALA A 193 16.87 -0.39 -1.39
C ALA A 193 16.18 -1.71 -1.67
N ARG A 194 16.30 -2.60 -0.69
CA ARG A 194 15.51 -3.82 -0.56
C ARG A 194 14.42 -3.59 0.49
N LEU A 195 13.18 -3.88 0.13
CA LEU A 195 12.02 -3.85 1.03
C LEU A 195 11.50 -5.27 1.17
N ASP A 196 11.50 -5.81 2.39
CA ASP A 196 10.90 -7.10 2.71
C ASP A 196 9.60 -6.89 3.49
N ILE A 197 8.51 -7.50 3.03
CA ILE A 197 7.19 -7.43 3.65
C ILE A 197 6.73 -8.85 4.03
N ASP A 198 6.39 -9.06 5.29
CA ASP A 198 5.87 -10.33 5.80
C ASP A 198 4.35 -10.50 5.54
N ALA A 199 3.81 -11.67 5.87
CA ALA A 199 2.38 -11.98 5.67
C ALA A 199 1.42 -11.15 6.57
N ASN A 200 1.95 -10.48 7.59
CA ASN A 200 1.19 -9.60 8.48
C ASN A 200 1.31 -8.13 8.06
N GLY A 201 1.95 -7.86 6.93
CA GLY A 201 2.21 -6.51 6.43
C GLY A 201 3.32 -5.77 7.18
N LYS A 202 4.07 -6.42 8.08
CA LYS A 202 5.26 -5.79 8.69
C LYS A 202 6.37 -5.79 7.67
N PHE A 203 7.15 -4.71 7.65
CA PHE A 203 8.22 -4.59 6.67
C PHE A 203 9.50 -3.97 7.22
N THR A 204 10.59 -4.27 6.52
CA THR A 204 11.91 -3.65 6.71
C THR A 204 12.43 -3.14 5.38
N VAL A 205 13.06 -1.97 5.40
CA VAL A 205 13.76 -1.40 4.26
C VAL A 205 15.25 -1.34 4.60
N ASP A 206 16.08 -1.92 3.74
CA ASP A 206 17.53 -1.82 3.80
C ASP A 206 18.03 -0.94 2.65
N GLY A 207 18.53 0.26 2.99
CA GLY A 207 19.10 1.22 2.04
C GLY A 207 20.61 1.05 1.81
N GLY A 208 21.24 -0.02 2.32
CA GLY A 208 22.65 -0.38 2.06
C GLY A 208 23.71 0.50 2.73
N THR A 209 23.37 1.67 3.27
CA THR A 209 24.29 2.62 3.92
C THR A 209 24.37 2.46 5.44
N GLY A 210 23.93 1.32 5.97
CA GLY A 210 23.76 1.10 7.42
C GLY A 210 22.52 1.80 8.01
N CYS A 211 21.76 2.49 7.17
CA CYS A 211 20.46 3.03 7.53
C CYS A 211 19.35 2.05 7.11
N SER A 212 18.56 1.59 8.08
CA SER A 212 17.41 0.72 7.87
C SER A 212 16.15 1.37 8.41
N PHE A 213 15.02 1.02 7.81
CA PHE A 213 13.70 1.49 8.22
C PHE A 213 12.83 0.28 8.52
N SER A 214 11.84 0.46 9.39
CA SER A 214 10.87 -0.60 9.68
C SER A 214 9.48 -0.03 9.79
N GLY A 215 8.47 -0.84 9.51
CA GLY A 215 7.11 -0.35 9.49
C GLY A 215 6.07 -1.43 9.33
N SER A 216 4.85 -0.98 9.03
CA SER A 216 3.73 -1.85 8.71
C SER A 216 2.84 -1.23 7.64
N ALA A 217 2.28 -2.09 6.80
CA ALA A 217 1.26 -1.78 5.81
C ALA A 217 -0.01 -2.54 6.22
N THR A 218 -1.08 -1.82 6.53
CA THR A 218 -2.36 -2.39 6.98
C THR A 218 -3.43 -2.13 5.93
N PRO A 219 -4.23 -3.14 5.53
CA PRO A 219 -5.30 -2.93 4.56
C PRO A 219 -6.24 -1.80 4.97
N ARG A 220 -6.60 -0.94 4.02
CA ARG A 220 -7.67 0.04 4.22
C ARG A 220 -9.03 -0.63 4.14
N ARG A 221 -10.04 0.04 4.70
CA ARG A 221 -11.44 -0.41 4.62
C ARG A 221 -12.01 -0.43 3.20
N GLN A 222 -11.36 0.27 2.26
CA GLN A 222 -11.78 0.37 0.87
C GLN A 222 -10.57 0.45 -0.07
N GLY A 223 -10.68 -0.27 -1.19
CA GLY A 223 -9.65 -0.38 -2.21
C GLY A 223 -8.47 -1.28 -1.83
N LYS A 224 -7.76 -1.78 -2.85
CA LYS A 224 -6.47 -2.46 -2.69
C LYS A 224 -5.36 -1.46 -2.37
N VAL A 225 -5.51 -0.78 -1.25
CA VAL A 225 -4.65 0.29 -0.76
C VAL A 225 -4.37 0.03 0.72
N TYR A 226 -3.19 0.38 1.18
CA TYR A 226 -2.73 0.11 2.54
C TYR A 226 -2.38 1.40 3.26
N ASN A 227 -2.75 1.51 4.53
CA ASN A 227 -2.22 2.51 5.44
C ASN A 227 -0.82 2.09 5.85
N VAL A 228 0.14 3.00 5.73
CA VAL A 228 1.54 2.75 6.05
C VAL A 228 1.93 3.54 7.28
N SER A 229 2.64 2.89 8.20
CA SER A 229 3.42 3.53 9.25
C SER A 229 4.86 3.08 9.12
N ILE A 230 5.80 4.00 9.04
CA ILE A 230 7.23 3.71 8.94
C ILE A 230 7.98 4.49 10.01
N THR A 231 8.96 3.84 10.62
CA THR A 231 9.91 4.43 11.55
C THR A 231 11.28 4.38 10.93
N LEU A 232 11.91 5.55 10.77
CA LEU A 232 13.29 5.61 10.33
C LEU A 232 14.21 5.10 11.44
N GLY A 233 15.26 4.36 11.09
CA GLY A 233 16.21 3.82 12.06
C GLY A 233 16.97 4.91 12.84
N GLY A 234 17.77 4.49 13.80
CA GLY A 234 18.68 5.38 14.52
C GLY A 234 19.85 5.87 13.64
N PRO A 235 20.77 6.68 14.19
CA PRO A 235 21.99 7.08 13.49
C PRO A 235 22.73 5.86 12.89
N PRO A 236 23.26 5.93 11.65
CA PRO A 236 23.49 7.14 10.83
C PRO A 236 22.30 7.56 9.95
N CYS A 237 21.09 7.04 10.19
CA CYS A 237 19.92 7.48 9.43
C CYS A 237 19.66 8.97 9.55
N ARG A 238 19.36 9.59 8.42
CA ARG A 238 18.79 10.93 8.34
C ARG A 238 17.39 10.92 8.96
N ASN A 239 17.05 11.98 9.69
CA ASN A 239 15.81 12.06 10.47
C ASN A 239 15.61 10.84 11.41
N PRO A 240 16.60 10.52 12.26
CA PRO A 240 16.62 9.26 13.00
C PRO A 240 15.41 9.13 13.94
N ASN A 241 14.89 7.91 14.08
CA ASN A 241 13.74 7.58 14.92
C ASN A 241 12.45 8.36 14.57
N THR A 242 12.37 8.94 13.37
CA THR A 242 11.16 9.67 12.93
C THR A 242 10.09 8.67 12.51
N VAL A 243 8.88 8.84 13.06
CA VAL A 243 7.69 8.11 12.63
C VAL A 243 6.97 8.91 11.55
N MET A 244 6.57 8.23 10.48
CA MET A 244 5.85 8.79 9.35
C MET A 244 4.65 7.91 9.01
N SER A 245 3.63 8.52 8.41
CA SER A 245 2.42 7.82 7.99
C SER A 245 2.07 8.17 6.54
N GLY A 246 1.42 7.23 5.86
CA GLY A 246 0.96 7.45 4.50
C GLY A 246 0.30 6.22 3.89
N VAL A 247 0.65 5.92 2.64
CA VAL A 247 -0.08 4.96 1.81
C VAL A 247 0.88 4.04 1.05
N ALA A 248 0.45 2.80 0.82
CA ALA A 248 1.03 1.92 -0.18
C ALA A 248 -0.03 1.39 -1.15
N TYR A 249 0.40 1.18 -2.39
CA TYR A 249 -0.40 0.67 -3.50
C TYR A 249 0.50 -0.18 -4.39
N TYR A 250 0.03 -1.37 -4.75
CA TYR A 250 0.70 -2.24 -5.73
C TYR A 250 -0.05 -2.17 -7.05
N ASP A 251 0.63 -1.74 -8.11
CA ASP A 251 0.10 -1.75 -9.46
C ASP A 251 0.58 -3.01 -10.20
N PRO A 252 -0.30 -4.01 -10.42
CA PRO A 252 0.07 -5.22 -11.14
C PRO A 252 0.20 -4.99 -12.65
N THR A 253 -0.21 -3.82 -13.17
CA THR A 253 -0.25 -3.54 -14.61
C THR A 253 1.02 -2.87 -15.13
N THR A 254 1.89 -2.40 -14.23
CA THR A 254 3.17 -1.79 -14.60
C THR A 254 4.09 -2.83 -15.25
N THR A 255 4.20 -2.82 -16.58
CA THR A 255 4.98 -3.81 -17.37
C THR A 255 6.31 -3.27 -17.89
N HIS A 256 6.58 -1.98 -17.74
CA HIS A 256 7.59 -1.32 -18.57
C HIS A 256 9.02 -1.47 -17.97
N SER A 257 10.01 -1.66 -18.87
CA SER A 257 11.43 -2.02 -18.65
C SER A 257 11.81 -3.42 -18.12
N LEU A 258 10.90 -4.28 -17.66
CA LEU A 258 11.25 -5.65 -17.19
C LEU A 258 10.17 -6.68 -17.57
N PRO A 259 10.51 -7.98 -17.69
CA PRO A 259 9.58 -9.02 -18.15
C PRO A 259 8.45 -9.33 -17.15
N THR A 260 8.62 -9.01 -15.86
CA THR A 260 7.61 -9.24 -14.84
C THR A 260 6.82 -7.96 -14.57
N PRO A 261 5.49 -7.97 -14.74
CA PRO A 261 4.65 -6.84 -14.42
C PRO A 261 4.50 -6.69 -12.90
N GLY A 262 4.36 -5.45 -12.43
CA GLY A 262 4.20 -5.16 -11.02
C GLY A 262 5.11 -4.04 -10.53
N GLN A 263 4.55 -3.06 -9.84
CA GLN A 263 5.33 -2.08 -9.10
C GLN A 263 4.61 -1.70 -7.80
N LEU A 264 5.34 -1.78 -6.69
CA LEU A 264 4.91 -1.25 -5.41
C LEU A 264 5.25 0.24 -5.34
N TYR A 265 4.29 1.06 -4.93
CA TYR A 265 4.45 2.46 -4.57
C TYR A 265 4.14 2.58 -3.08
N LEU A 266 5.05 3.15 -2.32
CA LEU A 266 4.88 3.42 -0.89
C LEU A 266 5.35 4.83 -0.62
N PHE A 267 4.48 5.64 -0.03
CA PHE A 267 4.83 6.96 0.45
C PHE A 267 4.38 7.14 1.89
N ALA A 268 5.24 7.74 2.71
CA ALA A 268 4.90 8.19 4.04
C ALA A 268 5.46 9.58 4.28
N MET A 269 4.85 10.35 5.16
CA MET A 269 5.36 11.66 5.54
C MET A 269 5.24 11.89 7.04
N ARG A 270 6.10 12.75 7.57
CA ARG A 270 6.00 13.25 8.95
C ARG A 270 4.73 14.09 9.09
N ALA A 271 4.20 14.18 10.31
CA ALA A 271 2.95 14.89 10.59
C ALA A 271 2.99 16.39 10.22
N ASP A 272 4.16 17.02 10.29
CA ASP A 272 4.36 18.42 9.86
C ASP A 272 4.50 18.56 8.33
N ARG A 273 4.61 17.44 7.60
CA ARG A 273 4.72 17.35 6.14
C ARG A 273 6.00 18.00 5.57
N GLU A 274 7.02 18.14 6.40
CA GLU A 274 8.33 18.68 6.04
C GLU A 274 9.36 17.58 5.71
N VAL A 275 8.99 16.31 5.89
CA VAL A 275 9.82 15.16 5.50
C VAL A 275 8.92 14.07 4.94
N GLY A 276 9.31 13.53 3.79
CA GLY A 276 8.68 12.39 3.14
C GLY A 276 9.63 11.20 3.05
N PHE A 277 9.07 10.01 2.92
CA PHE A 277 9.73 8.78 2.54
C PHE A 277 9.00 8.21 1.34
N LEU A 278 9.72 7.98 0.24
CA LEU A 278 9.18 7.38 -0.97
C LEU A 278 9.97 6.11 -1.27
N PHE A 279 9.27 4.99 -1.46
CA PHE A 279 9.82 3.77 -2.02
C PHE A 279 9.01 3.40 -3.26
N THR A 280 9.69 3.02 -4.33
CA THR A 280 9.07 2.31 -5.43
C THR A 280 9.95 1.16 -5.88
N GLY A 281 9.39 -0.02 -6.06
CA GLY A 281 10.17 -1.21 -6.39
C GLY A 281 9.33 -2.34 -6.98
N LYS A 282 10.00 -3.33 -7.54
CA LYS A 282 9.39 -4.52 -8.14
C LYS A 282 9.74 -5.75 -7.32
N HIS A 283 8.83 -6.72 -7.30
CA HIS A 283 9.00 -8.02 -6.66
C HIS A 283 9.95 -8.92 -7.48
#